data_AF-A0A2V7W2Z4-F1
#
_entry.id   AF-A0A2V7W2Z4-F1
#
_cell.length_a   1.000
_cell.length_b   1.000
_cell.length_c   1.000
_cell.angle_alpha   90.00
_cell.angle_beta   90.00
_cell.angle_gamma   90.00
#
_symmetry.space_group_name_H-M   'P 1'
#
loop_
_entity.id
_entity.type
_entity.pdbx_description
1 polymer ?
#
loop_
_entity_poly.entity_id
_entity_poly.type
_entity_poly.pdbx_seq_one_letter_code
_entity_poly.pdbx_strand_id
1 'polypeptide(L)' 'FVTHDIEESVQLADRVVVLTARPAHIRRIVDIDIPHPRDLSAPRYIQLRDSIFAEIGLAHKI' A
#
# COMPACT_ATOMS: atom_id res chain seq x y z
N PHE A 1 0.84 -12.50 9.80
CA PHE A 1 1.94 -11.50 9.73
C PHE A 1 1.30 -10.13 9.90
N VAL A 2 1.90 -9.26 10.71
CA VAL A 2 1.43 -7.88 10.91
C VAL A 2 2.65 -7.00 10.74
N THR A 3 2.56 -6.02 9.85
CA THR A 3 3.63 -5.07 9.58
C THR A 3 3.09 -3.65 9.55
N HIS A 4 3.96 -2.71 9.87
CA HIS A 4 3.78 -1.28 9.64
C HIS A 4 4.41 -0.80 8.33
N ASP A 5 5.09 -1.69 7.60
CA ASP A 5 5.80 -1.37 6.37
C ASP A 5 4.86 -1.48 5.15
N ILE A 6 4.84 -0.43 4.33
CA ILE A 6 3.98 -0.35 3.14
C ILE A 6 4.50 -1.25 2.02
N GLU A 7 5.81 -1.34 1.82
CA GLU A 7 6.38 -2.22 0.81
C GLU A 7 6.10 -3.68 1.15
N GLU A 8 6.29 -4.10 2.41
CA GLU A 8 5.92 -5.45 2.82
C GLU A 8 4.42 -5.72 2.64
N SER A 9 3.57 -4.72 2.88
CA SER A 9 2.12 -4.83 2.67
C SER A 9 1.79 -5.07 1.19
N VAL A 10 2.43 -4.34 0.26
CA VAL A 10 2.26 -4.51 -1.19
C VAL A 10 2.89 -5.82 -1.67
N GLN A 11 3.94 -6.32 -1.01
CA GLN A 11 4.61 -7.56 -1.40
C GLN A 11 3.84 -8.82 -0.99
N LEU A 12 3.07 -8.76 0.09
CA LEU A 12 2.45 -9.96 0.69
C LEU A 12 0.92 -10.01 0.59
N ALA A 13 0.23 -8.88 0.50
CA ALA A 13 -1.24 -8.85 0.53
C ALA A 13 -1.85 -8.86 -0.87
N ASP A 14 -3.02 -9.45 -1.04
CA ASP A 14 -3.85 -9.26 -2.25
C ASP A 14 -4.69 -7.98 -2.18
N ARG A 15 -4.86 -7.44 -0.97
CA ARG A 15 -5.64 -6.24 -0.70
C ARG A 15 -5.07 -5.49 0.49
N VAL A 16 -4.92 -4.17 0.34
CA VAL A 16 -4.50 -3.25 1.40
C VAL A 16 -5.66 -2.35 1.76
N VAL A 17 -6.00 -2.29 3.05
CA VAL A 17 -7.06 -1.41 3.57
C VAL A 17 -6.40 -0.25 4.30
N VAL A 18 -6.64 0.97 3.83
CA VAL A 18 -6.17 2.20 4.45
C VAL A 18 -7.26 2.74 5.37
N LEU A 19 -6.89 2.98 6.63
CA LEU A 19 -7.79 3.52 7.64
C LEU A 19 -7.52 5.02 7.87
N THR A 20 -8.53 5.77 8.29
CA THR A 20 -8.37 7.15 8.77
C THR A 20 -7.74 7.18 10.15
N ALA A 21 -7.29 8.38 10.57
CA ALA A 21 -7.00 8.66 11.97
C ALA A 21 -8.24 8.44 12.85
N ARG A 22 -8.03 8.36 14.17
CA ARG A 22 -9.10 8.07 15.14
C ARG A 22 -10.18 9.16 15.12
N PRO A 23 -11.48 8.78 15.18
CA PRO A 23 -12.00 7.42 15.13
C PRO A 23 -11.84 6.78 13.74
N ALA A 24 -11.38 5.52 13.70
CA ALA A 24 -10.95 4.89 12.45
C ALA A 24 -12.14 4.47 11.56
N HIS A 25 -12.09 4.89 10.31
CA HIS A 25 -12.98 4.43 9.24
C HIS A 25 -12.14 3.92 8.06
N ILE A 26 -12.73 3.09 7.21
CA ILE A 26 -12.08 2.69 5.96
C ILE A 26 -12.02 3.92 5.05
N ARG A 27 -10.81 4.40 4.79
CA ARG A 27 -10.56 5.49 3.84
C ARG A 27 -10.55 4.95 2.42
N ARG A 28 -9.85 3.83 2.21
CA ARG A 28 -9.69 3.22 0.89
C ARG A 28 -9.36 1.74 1.01
N ILE A 29 -9.80 0.99 0.01
CA ILE A 29 -9.36 -0.39 -0.23
C ILE A 29 -8.58 -0.37 -1.55
N VAL A 30 -7.36 -0.90 -1.52
CA VAL A 30 -6.48 -1.00 -2.69
C VAL A 30 -6.30 -2.48 -2.99
N ASP A 31 -6.78 -2.91 -4.16
CA ASP A 31 -6.51 -4.25 -4.65
C ASP A 31 -5.10 -4.31 -5.26
N ILE A 32 -4.33 -5.33 -4.89
CA ILE A 32 -2.96 -5.55 -5.37
C ILE A 32 -3.05 -6.49 -6.57
N ASP A 33 -3.28 -5.91 -7.74
CA ASP A 33 -3.58 -6.58 -9.01
C ASP A 33 -2.33 -7.13 -9.73
N ILE A 34 -1.30 -7.49 -8.97
CA ILE A 34 -0.05 -8.06 -9.48
C ILE A 34 0.16 -9.48 -8.93
N PRO A 35 0.38 -10.48 -9.82
CA PRO A 35 0.54 -11.87 -9.41
C PRO A 35 1.86 -12.11 -8.67
N HIS A 36 1.89 -13.16 -7.87
CA HIS A 36 3.12 -13.66 -7.26
C HIS A 36 3.91 -14.52 -8.26
N PRO A 37 5.27 -14.54 -8.20
CA PRO A 37 6.12 -13.68 -7.38
C PRO A 37 6.15 -12.24 -7.91
N ARG A 38 6.12 -11.26 -6.99
CA ARG A 38 6.05 -9.84 -7.33
C ARG A 38 7.45 -9.27 -7.57
N ASP A 39 7.61 -8.60 -8.71
CA ASP A 39 8.81 -7.85 -9.06
C ASP A 39 8.73 -6.43 -8.48
N LEU A 40 9.64 -6.13 -7.55
CA LEU A 40 9.75 -4.84 -6.86
C LEU A 40 10.07 -3.68 -7.81
N SER A 41 10.69 -3.99 -8.95
CA SER A 41 11.03 -3.01 -9.99
C SER A 41 9.91 -2.78 -11.01
N ALA A 42 8.84 -3.59 -10.96
CA ALA A 42 7.74 -3.45 -11.89
C ALA A 42 7.05 -2.08 -11.72
N PRO A 43 6.78 -1.35 -12.80
CA PRO A 43 6.14 -0.04 -12.72
C PRO A 43 4.82 -0.05 -11.95
N ARG A 44 4.04 -1.13 -12.08
CA ARG A 44 2.77 -1.29 -11.35
C ARG A 44 2.97 -1.45 -9.85
N TYR A 45 4.01 -2.16 -9.42
CA TYR A 45 4.36 -2.31 -8.01
C TYR A 45 4.65 -0.93 -7.39
N ILE A 46 5.53 -0.18 -8.06
CA ILE A 46 5.92 1.19 -7.66
C ILE A 46 4.69 2.10 -7.56
N GLN A 47 3.79 2.05 -8.56
CA GLN A 47 2.55 2.83 -8.52
C GLN A 47 1.63 2.47 -7.35
N LEU A 48 1.45 1.18 -7.06
CA LEU A 48 0.61 0.74 -5.94
C LEU A 48 1.19 1.22 -4.62
N ARG A 49 2.50 1.02 -4.42
CA ARG A 49 3.24 1.51 -3.25
C ARG A 49 3.08 3.02 -3.07
N ASP A 50 3.39 3.79 -4.11
CA ASP A 50 3.35 5.26 -4.06
C ASP A 50 1.92 5.76 -3.80
N SER A 51 0.90 5.08 -4.34
CA SER A 51 -0.50 5.41 -4.08
C SER A 51 -0.90 5.21 -2.62
N ILE A 52 -0.42 4.15 -1.97
CA ILE A 52 -0.70 3.87 -0.55
C ILE A 52 0.02 4.87 0.35
N PHE A 53 1.27 5.23 0.04
CA PHE A 53 1.99 6.30 0.75
C PHE A 53 1.25 7.63 0.70
N ALA A 54 0.73 7.99 -0.48
CA ALA A 54 -0.03 9.22 -0.66
C ALA A 54 -1.32 9.24 0.19
N GLU A 55 -2.01 8.11 0.33
CA GLU A 55 -3.22 8.02 1.15
C GLU A 55 -2.96 8.18 2.65
N ILE A 56 -1.81 7.71 3.13
CA ILE A 56 -1.44 7.83 4.55
C ILE A 56 -0.95 9.25 4.87
N GLY A 57 -0.78 10.11 3.86
CA GLY A 57 -0.35 11.51 4.04
C GLY A 57 1.15 11.66 4.27
N LEU A 58 1.91 10.58 4.13
CA LEU A 58 3.37 10.59 4.07
C LEU A 58 3.81 10.86 2.63
N ALA A 59 3.39 12.00 2.09
CA ALA A 59 4.04 12.53 0.90
C ALA A 59 5.47 12.86 1.31
N HIS A 60 6.43 12.01 0.92
CA HIS A 60 7.85 12.28 1.06
C HIS A 60 8.17 13.46 0.13
N LYS A 61 7.96 14.67 0.65
CA LYS A 61 8.42 15.91 0.05
C LYS A 61 9.94 15.94 0.25
N ILE A 62 10.67 15.55 -0.78
CA ILE A 62 12.08 15.93 -0.95
C ILE A 62 12.09 17.31 -1.59
#